data_AF-A0A2V1C726-F1
#
_entry.id   AF-A0A2V1C726-F1
#
_cell.length_a   1.000
_cell.length_b   1.000
_cell.length_c   1.000
_cell.angle_alpha   90.00
_cell.angle_beta   90.00
_cell.angle_gamma   90.00
#
_symmetry.space_group_name_H-M   'P 1'
#
loop_
_entity.id
_entity.type
_entity.pdbx_description
1 polymer ?
#
loop_
_entity_poly.entity_id
_entity_poly.type
_entity_poly.pdbx_seq_one_letter_code
_entity_poly.pdbx_strand_id
1 'polypeptide(L)'
;MPEVKPSRQGTTSNRHTKIDREASEILDWLTQINNSTVPFKDYLSHVPLADRPNIQIPEELTGAWLHLILALTASMEDMRLFDVQMTTCHELIDQGIKTVVSNISKVDMSNYAVFPPFEFASLIAFQLSRDENGSAADISDTYLEYLKTLQSDIEANPLDRSHQDRIVCLKQEIEVISETLDAQQYVLRQAQRGFGASRIGAREDAEYADAGFSRRPYPRTGGHILPADSAGVQSLIIQDNLALVENRIRGFREMREIASELGDWNIQKIDSNKDRQEAAIYAFTIVTIIFLPLGTVAGIMGMNTSDIRDMPFGQWVYWATALPLTILVIALCLAWAGELNNFREGFANLWRRNPRGYSMIREGYEGVARRKRYGYRDMAVNEARRSNVLYGGKESYV
;
A
#
# COMPACT_ATOMS: atom_id res chain seq x y z
N MET A 1 -0.59 -16.49 -68.40
CA MET A 1 -0.96 -15.74 -67.19
C MET A 1 -2.45 -15.48 -67.23
N PRO A 2 -3.27 -16.06 -66.33
CA PRO A 2 -4.67 -15.68 -66.19
C PRO A 2 -4.81 -14.59 -65.12
N GLU A 3 -5.59 -13.56 -65.42
CA GLU A 3 -5.87 -12.43 -64.54
C GLU A 3 -7.06 -12.77 -63.64
N VAL A 4 -6.80 -12.91 -62.35
CA VAL A 4 -7.80 -13.22 -61.30
C VAL A 4 -8.55 -11.92 -60.95
N LYS A 5 -9.87 -11.91 -61.19
CA LYS A 5 -10.77 -10.86 -60.66
C LYS A 5 -10.95 -11.05 -59.15
N PRO A 6 -10.79 -10.00 -58.32
CA PRO A 6 -11.06 -10.09 -56.90
C PRO A 6 -12.57 -10.04 -56.61
N SER A 7 -13.00 -10.98 -55.79
CA SER A 7 -14.34 -11.22 -55.26
C SER A 7 -14.79 -10.14 -54.25
N ARG A 8 -15.97 -9.54 -54.49
CA ARG A 8 -16.71 -8.71 -53.53
C ARG A 8 -17.30 -9.60 -52.43
N GLN A 9 -16.67 -9.68 -51.25
CA GLN A 9 -17.23 -10.39 -50.08
C GLN A 9 -17.14 -9.60 -48.75
N GLY A 10 -16.68 -8.34 -48.75
CA GLY A 10 -16.40 -7.59 -47.51
C GLY A 10 -17.51 -6.70 -46.94
N THR A 11 -18.69 -6.59 -47.57
CA THR A 11 -19.69 -5.56 -47.19
C THR A 11 -20.88 -6.06 -46.37
N THR A 12 -21.16 -7.36 -46.34
CA THR A 12 -22.36 -7.89 -45.68
C THR A 12 -22.18 -8.15 -44.18
N SER A 13 -20.98 -8.59 -43.76
CA SER A 13 -20.69 -8.89 -42.36
C SER A 13 -20.70 -7.65 -41.47
N ASN A 14 -20.14 -6.53 -41.96
CA ASN A 14 -20.03 -5.29 -41.20
C ASN A 14 -21.39 -4.56 -41.05
N ARG A 15 -22.37 -4.91 -41.90
CA ARG A 15 -23.71 -4.35 -41.88
C ARG A 15 -24.60 -5.02 -40.82
N HIS A 16 -24.48 -6.34 -40.65
CA HIS A 16 -25.21 -7.07 -39.61
C HIS A 16 -24.77 -6.63 -38.22
N THR A 17 -23.46 -6.58 -37.97
CA THR A 17 -22.90 -6.12 -36.69
C THR A 17 -23.27 -4.69 -36.32
N LYS A 18 -23.48 -3.83 -37.34
CA LYS A 18 -23.93 -2.45 -37.14
C LYS A 18 -25.41 -2.39 -36.75
N ILE A 19 -26.26 -3.13 -37.46
CA ILE A 19 -27.70 -3.21 -37.17
C ILE A 19 -27.94 -3.81 -35.78
N ASP A 20 -27.20 -4.86 -35.41
CA ASP A 20 -27.31 -5.49 -34.09
C ASP A 20 -26.95 -4.53 -32.96
N ARG A 21 -25.94 -3.68 -33.18
CA ARG A 21 -25.53 -2.65 -32.22
C ARG A 21 -26.56 -1.52 -32.10
N GLU A 22 -27.06 -1.02 -33.22
CA GLU A 22 -28.09 0.03 -33.25
C GLU A 22 -29.39 -0.48 -32.59
N ALA A 23 -29.76 -1.75 -32.81
CA ALA A 23 -30.90 -2.38 -32.14
C ALA A 23 -30.69 -2.52 -30.62
N SER A 24 -29.47 -2.84 -30.17
CA SER A 24 -29.12 -2.88 -28.75
C SER A 24 -29.24 -1.49 -28.10
N GLU A 25 -28.73 -0.45 -28.76
CA GLU A 25 -28.80 0.93 -28.26
C GLU A 25 -30.27 1.40 -28.14
N ILE A 26 -31.13 1.06 -29.11
CA ILE A 26 -32.58 1.35 -29.03
C ILE A 26 -33.23 0.61 -27.86
N LEU A 27 -32.91 -0.68 -27.68
CA LEU A 27 -33.46 -1.50 -26.61
C LEU A 27 -33.06 -0.98 -25.23
N ASP A 28 -31.81 -0.56 -25.05
CA ASP A 28 -31.31 0.00 -23.79
C ASP A 28 -32.08 1.26 -23.40
N TRP A 29 -32.28 2.16 -24.36
CA TRP A 29 -33.06 3.39 -24.15
C TRP A 29 -34.54 3.09 -23.81
N LEU A 30 -35.18 2.18 -24.54
CA LEU A 30 -36.57 1.79 -24.24
C LEU A 30 -36.68 1.12 -22.87
N THR A 31 -35.69 0.32 -22.48
CA THR A 31 -35.62 -0.29 -21.16
C THR A 31 -35.49 0.77 -20.07
N GLN A 32 -34.66 1.80 -20.30
CA GLN A 32 -34.49 2.91 -19.37
C GLN A 32 -35.79 3.71 -19.17
N ILE A 33 -36.50 4.05 -20.25
CA ILE A 33 -37.82 4.70 -20.19
C ILE A 33 -38.86 3.82 -19.51
N ASN A 34 -38.87 2.52 -19.79
CA ASN A 34 -39.79 1.59 -19.12
C ASN A 34 -39.51 1.55 -17.60
N ASN A 35 -38.24 1.54 -17.20
CA ASN A 35 -37.86 1.53 -15.78
C ASN A 35 -38.26 2.81 -15.05
N SER A 36 -38.26 3.97 -15.71
CA SER A 36 -38.73 5.24 -15.10
C SER A 36 -40.26 5.34 -15.05
N THR A 37 -40.96 4.78 -16.03
CA THR A 37 -42.43 4.90 -16.14
C THR A 37 -43.22 3.82 -15.40
N VAL A 38 -42.69 2.61 -15.20
CA VAL A 38 -43.37 1.52 -14.46
C VAL A 38 -43.72 1.90 -13.02
N PRO A 39 -42.80 2.43 -12.19
CA PRO A 39 -43.12 2.84 -10.83
C PRO A 39 -44.19 3.94 -10.79
N PHE A 40 -44.16 4.85 -11.76
CA PHE A 40 -45.13 5.92 -11.87
C PHE A 40 -46.52 5.40 -12.26
N LYS A 41 -46.59 4.45 -13.21
CA LYS A 41 -47.84 3.74 -13.55
C LYS A 41 -48.40 3.01 -12.32
N ASP A 42 -47.56 2.31 -11.58
CA ASP A 42 -47.97 1.59 -10.39
C ASP A 42 -48.46 2.57 -9.32
N TYR A 43 -47.77 3.68 -9.11
CA TYR A 43 -48.22 4.75 -8.21
C TYR A 43 -49.61 5.28 -8.60
N LEU A 44 -49.82 5.65 -9.87
CA LEU A 44 -51.10 6.12 -10.39
C LEU A 44 -52.21 5.06 -10.27
N SER A 45 -51.88 3.77 -10.38
CA SER A 45 -52.86 2.70 -10.23
C SER A 45 -53.47 2.63 -8.83
N HIS A 46 -52.70 3.03 -7.81
CA HIS A 46 -53.13 3.09 -6.41
C HIS A 46 -53.87 4.38 -6.04
N VAL A 47 -53.94 5.38 -6.93
CA VAL A 47 -54.69 6.61 -6.67
C VAL A 47 -56.20 6.32 -6.68
N PRO A 48 -56.95 6.69 -5.60
CA PRO A 48 -58.39 6.49 -5.50
C PRO A 48 -59.14 7.09 -6.70
N LEU A 49 -60.19 6.40 -7.17
CA LEU A 49 -60.97 6.80 -8.35
C LEU A 49 -61.55 8.23 -8.24
N ALA A 50 -61.84 8.70 -7.02
CA ALA A 50 -62.36 10.04 -6.76
C ALA A 50 -61.33 11.16 -7.01
N ASP A 51 -60.04 10.87 -6.87
CA ASP A 51 -58.95 11.86 -6.96
C ASP A 51 -58.32 11.93 -8.36
N ARG A 52 -58.54 10.90 -9.20
CA ARG A 52 -58.05 10.84 -10.59
C ARG A 52 -58.47 12.03 -11.49
N PRO A 53 -59.70 12.58 -11.43
CA PRO A 53 -60.06 13.73 -12.28
C PRO A 53 -59.32 15.02 -11.89
N ASN A 54 -58.69 15.10 -10.72
CA ASN A 54 -57.88 16.25 -10.32
C ASN A 54 -56.44 16.19 -10.83
N ILE A 55 -56.03 15.07 -11.44
CA ILE A 55 -54.69 14.89 -11.99
C ILE A 55 -54.65 15.57 -13.37
N GLN A 56 -54.06 16.78 -13.42
CA GLN A 56 -53.74 17.41 -14.70
C GLN A 56 -52.50 16.75 -15.29
N ILE A 57 -52.61 16.26 -16.52
CA ILE A 57 -51.48 15.69 -17.26
C ILE A 57 -50.60 16.86 -17.73
N PRO A 58 -49.34 16.97 -17.29
CA PRO A 58 -48.46 18.06 -17.69
C PRO A 58 -48.12 18.00 -19.18
N GLU A 59 -47.89 19.16 -19.79
CA GLU A 59 -47.52 19.25 -21.21
C GLU A 59 -46.19 18.54 -21.50
N GLU A 60 -45.32 18.43 -20.50
CA GLU A 60 -44.04 17.74 -20.54
C GLU A 60 -44.19 16.26 -20.91
N LEU A 61 -45.22 15.56 -20.40
CA LEU A 61 -45.48 14.16 -20.76
C LEU A 61 -45.96 14.04 -22.21
N THR A 62 -46.74 15.01 -22.68
CA THR A 62 -47.16 15.04 -24.08
C THR A 62 -46.01 15.37 -25.03
N GLY A 63 -45.11 16.26 -24.62
CA GLY A 63 -43.87 16.57 -25.33
C GLY A 63 -42.94 15.36 -25.39
N ALA A 64 -42.75 14.66 -24.27
CA ALA A 64 -41.96 13.44 -24.21
C ALA A 64 -42.45 12.38 -25.20
N TRP A 65 -43.76 12.18 -25.32
CA TRP A 65 -44.33 11.24 -26.27
C TRP A 65 -44.01 11.60 -27.73
N LEU A 66 -44.06 12.89 -28.07
CA LEU A 66 -43.69 13.37 -29.41
C LEU A 66 -42.20 13.15 -29.69
N HIS A 67 -41.33 13.42 -28.71
CA HIS A 67 -39.89 13.17 -28.83
C HIS A 67 -39.56 11.67 -28.96
N LEU A 68 -40.31 10.79 -28.28
CA LEU A 68 -40.17 9.34 -28.44
C LEU A 68 -40.52 8.88 -29.86
N ILE A 69 -41.65 9.34 -30.39
CA ILE A 69 -42.05 9.03 -31.77
C ILE A 69 -41.01 9.56 -32.76
N LEU A 70 -40.56 10.80 -32.57
CA LEU A 70 -39.56 11.42 -33.42
C LEU A 70 -38.24 10.64 -33.40
N ALA A 71 -37.78 10.21 -32.21
CA ALA A 71 -36.61 9.35 -32.05
C ALA A 71 -36.80 8.03 -32.83
N LEU A 72 -37.89 7.32 -32.61
CA LEU A 72 -38.16 6.04 -33.29
C LEU A 72 -38.22 6.19 -34.81
N THR A 73 -38.79 7.29 -35.33
CA THR A 73 -38.77 7.56 -36.78
C THR A 73 -37.38 7.90 -37.31
N ALA A 74 -36.57 8.63 -36.54
CA ALA A 74 -35.19 8.97 -36.89
C ALA A 74 -34.23 7.77 -36.77
N SER A 75 -34.61 6.71 -36.05
CA SER A 75 -33.74 5.57 -35.75
C SER A 75 -33.19 4.85 -37.00
N MET A 76 -33.90 4.91 -38.11
CA MET A 76 -33.49 4.27 -39.37
C MET A 76 -32.54 5.14 -40.21
N GLU A 77 -32.44 6.44 -39.91
CA GLU A 77 -31.75 7.43 -40.75
C GLU A 77 -30.56 8.08 -40.03
N ASP A 78 -30.75 8.54 -38.79
CA ASP A 78 -29.73 9.24 -38.01
C ASP A 78 -29.79 8.87 -36.52
N MET A 79 -28.89 7.97 -36.12
CA MET A 79 -28.70 7.55 -34.72
C MET A 79 -28.29 8.70 -33.78
N ARG A 80 -27.65 9.76 -34.28
CA ARG A 80 -27.30 10.91 -33.43
C ARG A 80 -28.54 11.73 -33.09
N LEU A 81 -29.43 11.90 -34.08
CA LEU A 81 -30.71 12.54 -33.84
C LEU A 81 -31.56 11.67 -32.90
N PHE A 82 -31.56 10.35 -33.07
CA PHE A 82 -32.19 9.41 -32.12
C PHE A 82 -31.71 9.66 -30.69
N ASP A 83 -30.40 9.66 -30.42
CA ASP A 83 -29.86 9.87 -29.06
C ASP A 83 -30.29 11.21 -28.46
N VAL A 84 -30.22 12.30 -29.23
CA VAL A 84 -30.63 13.63 -28.76
C VAL A 84 -32.11 13.64 -28.41
N GLN A 85 -32.96 13.11 -29.29
CA GLN A 85 -34.41 13.06 -29.05
C GLN A 85 -34.77 12.17 -27.87
N MET A 86 -34.06 11.04 -27.70
CA MET A 86 -34.30 10.11 -26.61
C MET A 86 -33.85 10.66 -25.26
N THR A 87 -32.76 11.43 -25.23
CA THR A 87 -32.31 12.18 -24.05
C THR A 87 -33.36 13.21 -23.64
N THR A 88 -33.82 14.04 -24.58
CA THR A 88 -34.88 15.04 -24.33
C THR A 88 -36.18 14.36 -23.89
N CYS A 89 -36.55 13.23 -24.49
CA CYS A 89 -37.70 12.43 -24.08
C CYS A 89 -37.59 12.00 -22.62
N HIS A 90 -36.46 11.41 -22.24
CA HIS A 90 -36.21 10.96 -20.87
C HIS A 90 -36.28 12.12 -19.86
N GLU A 91 -35.67 13.26 -20.17
CA GLU A 91 -35.71 14.46 -19.31
C GLU A 91 -37.14 14.98 -19.12
N LEU A 92 -37.93 15.04 -20.20
CA LEU A 92 -39.33 15.47 -20.14
C LEU A 92 -40.22 14.48 -19.37
N ILE A 93 -39.95 13.17 -19.47
CA ILE A 93 -40.63 12.15 -18.66
C ILE A 93 -40.34 12.38 -17.17
N ASP A 94 -39.07 12.55 -16.79
CA ASP A 94 -38.69 12.77 -15.40
C ASP A 94 -39.32 14.05 -14.84
N GLN A 95 -39.31 15.13 -15.62
CA GLN A 95 -39.96 16.40 -15.25
C GLN A 95 -41.47 16.25 -15.11
N GLY A 96 -42.12 15.63 -16.11
CA GLY A 96 -43.57 15.41 -16.08
C GLY A 96 -44.02 14.54 -14.91
N ILE A 97 -43.27 13.47 -14.61
CA ILE A 97 -43.52 12.61 -13.44
C ILE A 97 -43.39 13.42 -12.15
N LYS A 98 -42.30 14.20 -12.00
CA LYS A 98 -42.09 15.05 -10.82
C LYS A 98 -43.24 16.03 -10.61
N THR A 99 -43.69 16.70 -11.67
CA THR A 99 -44.81 17.65 -11.63
C THR A 99 -46.13 16.99 -11.24
N VAL A 100 -46.43 15.79 -11.77
CA VAL A 100 -47.65 15.05 -11.38
C VAL A 100 -47.58 14.64 -9.91
N VAL A 101 -46.46 14.07 -9.49
CA VAL A 101 -46.25 13.59 -8.13
C VAL A 101 -46.32 14.73 -7.12
N SER A 102 -45.74 15.90 -7.43
CA SER A 102 -45.83 17.09 -6.57
C SER A 102 -47.25 17.64 -6.47
N ASN A 103 -48.04 17.58 -7.55
CA ASN A 103 -49.43 18.03 -7.55
C ASN A 103 -50.36 17.10 -6.78
N ILE A 104 -50.09 15.79 -6.78
CA ILE A 104 -50.89 14.78 -6.07
C ILE A 104 -50.53 14.76 -4.57
N SER A 105 -49.27 14.95 -4.23
CA SER A 105 -48.82 14.94 -2.84
C SER A 105 -49.31 16.17 -2.09
N LYS A 106 -50.16 15.98 -1.08
CA LYS A 106 -50.59 17.05 -0.15
C LYS A 106 -49.46 17.51 0.80
N VAL A 107 -48.34 16.78 0.80
CA VAL A 107 -47.19 16.99 1.69
C VAL A 107 -45.96 17.23 0.84
N ASP A 108 -45.18 18.24 1.20
CA ASP A 108 -43.90 18.50 0.56
C ASP A 108 -42.93 17.35 0.87
N MET A 109 -42.67 16.51 -0.13
CA MET A 109 -41.84 15.31 0.01
C MET A 109 -40.37 15.63 0.25
N SER A 110 -39.93 16.88 -0.02
CA SER A 110 -38.59 17.33 0.34
C SER A 110 -38.35 17.35 1.86
N ASN A 111 -39.42 17.47 2.67
CA ASN A 111 -39.34 17.42 4.13
C ASN A 111 -39.21 16.00 4.69
N TYR A 112 -39.39 14.97 3.86
CA TYR A 112 -39.28 13.56 4.26
C TYR A 112 -38.17 12.90 3.45
N ALA A 113 -36.94 12.98 3.95
CA ALA A 113 -35.83 12.20 3.42
C ALA A 113 -36.09 10.71 3.66
N VAL A 114 -36.51 9.99 2.62
CA VAL A 114 -36.66 8.54 2.65
C VAL A 114 -35.29 7.93 2.41
N PHE A 115 -34.56 7.65 3.48
CA PHE A 115 -33.33 6.86 3.40
C PHE A 115 -33.68 5.40 3.11
N PRO A 116 -33.27 4.82 1.96
CA PRO A 116 -33.37 3.38 1.78
C PRO A 116 -32.59 2.65 2.89
N PRO A 117 -33.02 1.44 3.32
CA PRO A 117 -32.37 0.70 4.42
C PRO A 117 -30.86 0.53 4.26
N PHE A 118 -30.38 0.45 3.02
CA PHE A 118 -28.95 0.33 2.73
C PHE A 118 -28.19 1.65 2.94
N GLU A 119 -28.78 2.80 2.65
CA GLU A 119 -28.15 4.10 2.96
C GLU A 119 -27.90 4.22 4.46
N PHE A 120 -28.89 3.81 5.26
CA PHE A 120 -28.75 3.74 6.71
C PHE A 120 -27.64 2.77 7.14
N ALA A 121 -27.55 1.58 6.54
CA ALA A 121 -26.47 0.63 6.80
C ALA A 121 -25.09 1.18 6.41
N SER A 122 -24.99 1.91 5.30
CA SER A 122 -23.74 2.54 4.84
C SER A 122 -23.30 3.69 5.75
N LEU A 123 -24.26 4.45 6.29
CA LEU A 123 -24.03 5.51 7.25
C LEU A 123 -23.61 4.92 8.60
N ILE A 124 -24.25 3.84 9.05
CA ILE A 124 -23.81 3.10 10.24
C ILE A 124 -22.39 2.58 10.05
N ALA A 125 -22.08 1.95 8.90
CA ALA A 125 -20.73 1.48 8.61
C ALA A 125 -19.71 2.63 8.61
N PHE A 126 -20.08 3.80 8.09
CA PHE A 126 -19.26 5.01 8.17
C PHE A 126 -19.01 5.45 9.60
N GLN A 127 -20.08 5.56 10.39
CA GLN A 127 -19.99 6.01 11.78
C GLN A 127 -19.33 5.00 12.70
N LEU A 128 -19.31 3.71 12.35
CA LEU A 128 -18.52 2.70 13.05
C LEU A 128 -17.05 2.72 12.62
N SER A 129 -16.77 3.10 11.37
CA SER A 129 -15.41 3.22 10.85
C SER A 129 -14.72 4.50 11.34
N ARG A 130 -15.49 5.59 11.46
CA ARG A 130 -15.10 6.81 12.14
C ARG A 130 -15.20 6.59 13.65
N ASP A 131 -14.06 6.54 14.32
CA ASP A 131 -14.00 6.45 15.77
C ASP A 131 -14.36 7.82 16.42
N GLU A 132 -15.58 8.32 16.17
CA GLU A 132 -16.05 9.64 16.63
C GLU A 132 -16.41 9.64 18.12
N ASN A 133 -16.54 8.47 18.75
CA ASN A 133 -16.83 8.32 20.18
C ASN A 133 -15.56 8.38 21.04
N GLY A 134 -14.73 9.42 20.85
CA GLY A 134 -13.80 10.10 21.79
C GLY A 134 -13.10 9.38 22.96
N SER A 135 -13.10 8.05 23.06
CA SER A 135 -12.63 7.30 24.23
C SER A 135 -11.65 6.18 23.89
N ALA A 136 -11.61 5.70 22.64
CA ALA A 136 -10.54 4.86 22.12
C ALA A 136 -9.72 5.73 21.15
N ALA A 137 -8.40 5.77 21.33
CA ALA A 137 -7.54 6.37 20.32
C ALA A 137 -7.70 5.58 19.01
N ASP A 138 -7.70 6.26 17.86
CA ASP A 138 -7.74 5.57 16.56
C ASP A 138 -6.66 4.48 16.55
N ILE A 139 -6.99 3.31 16.00
CA ILE A 139 -6.06 2.18 15.97
C ILE A 139 -4.74 2.59 15.30
N SER A 140 -4.80 3.44 14.27
CA SER A 140 -3.63 3.99 13.60
C SER A 140 -2.75 4.80 14.56
N ASP A 141 -3.35 5.65 15.40
CA ASP A 141 -2.63 6.46 16.38
C ASP A 141 -1.97 5.59 17.45
N THR A 142 -2.67 4.56 17.92
CA THR A 142 -2.15 3.62 18.94
C THR A 142 -0.91 2.87 18.43
N TYR A 143 -0.99 2.33 17.21
CA TYR A 143 0.14 1.63 16.60
C TYR A 143 1.29 2.56 16.25
N LEU A 144 0.98 3.79 15.84
CA LEU A 144 1.98 4.83 15.55
C LEU A 144 2.70 5.27 16.82
N GLU A 145 1.99 5.41 17.94
CA GLU A 145 2.60 5.69 19.24
C GLU A 145 3.48 4.52 19.69
N TYR A 146 2.99 3.27 19.59
CA TYR A 146 3.80 2.09 19.91
C TYR A 146 5.06 2.00 19.06
N LEU A 147 4.97 2.27 17.76
CA LEU A 147 6.13 2.29 16.85
C LEU A 147 7.16 3.34 17.29
N LYS A 148 6.71 4.55 17.66
CA LYS A 148 7.59 5.61 18.18
C LYS A 148 8.27 5.20 19.49
N THR A 149 7.52 4.58 20.40
CA THR A 149 8.09 4.05 21.65
C THR A 149 9.12 2.97 21.37
N LEU A 150 8.81 2.03 20.47
CA LEU A 150 9.73 0.96 20.07
C LEU A 150 11.00 1.53 19.43
N GLN A 151 10.88 2.55 18.59
CA GLN A 151 12.02 3.27 18.04
C GLN A 151 12.88 3.91 19.13
N SER A 152 12.27 4.63 20.07
CA SER A 152 12.98 5.21 21.21
C SER A 152 13.70 4.14 22.04
N ASP A 153 13.05 3.01 22.30
CA ASP A 153 13.63 1.90 23.07
C ASP A 153 14.88 1.33 22.38
N ILE A 154 14.81 1.14 21.06
CA ILE A 154 15.91 0.60 20.25
C ILE A 154 17.06 1.61 20.16
N GLU A 155 16.76 2.90 20.04
CA GLU A 155 17.78 3.95 20.07
C GLU A 155 18.48 4.02 21.44
N ALA A 156 17.75 3.82 22.54
CA ALA A 156 18.30 3.79 23.89
C ALA A 156 19.19 2.58 24.15
N ASN A 157 18.76 1.38 23.73
CA ASN A 157 19.49 0.12 23.95
C ASN A 157 19.63 -0.71 22.66
N PRO A 158 20.48 -0.29 21.71
CA PRO A 158 20.52 -0.88 20.37
C PRO A 158 21.12 -2.29 20.30
N LEU A 159 21.68 -2.81 21.40
CA LEU A 159 22.30 -4.13 21.45
C LEU A 159 21.37 -5.20 22.03
N ASP A 160 20.19 -4.80 22.53
CA ASP A 160 19.22 -5.74 23.06
C ASP A 160 18.50 -6.47 21.92
N ARG A 161 18.55 -7.81 21.96
CA ARG A 161 17.90 -8.68 20.99
C ARG A 161 16.40 -8.80 21.22
N SER A 162 15.90 -8.47 22.41
CA SER A 162 14.46 -8.51 22.73
C SER A 162 13.62 -7.61 21.81
N HIS A 163 14.24 -6.54 21.27
CA HIS A 163 13.61 -5.66 20.31
C HIS A 163 13.25 -6.38 19.01
N GLN A 164 14.01 -7.38 18.59
CA GLN A 164 13.74 -8.13 17.36
C GLN A 164 12.40 -8.85 17.43
N ASP A 165 12.11 -9.51 18.56
CA ASP A 165 10.83 -10.20 18.76
C ASP A 165 9.67 -9.21 18.73
N ARG A 166 9.82 -8.04 19.37
CA ARG A 166 8.80 -6.97 19.37
C ARG A 166 8.55 -6.41 17.96
N ILE A 167 9.59 -6.23 17.16
CA ILE A 167 9.47 -5.76 15.76
C ILE A 167 8.77 -6.81 14.91
N VAL A 168 9.11 -8.10 15.07
CA VAL A 168 8.47 -9.19 14.32
C VAL A 168 6.99 -9.27 14.65
N CYS A 169 6.62 -9.25 15.94
CA CYS A 169 5.22 -9.23 16.38
C CYS A 169 4.46 -8.03 15.79
N LEU A 170 5.03 -6.82 15.89
CA LEU A 170 4.43 -5.60 15.32
C LEU A 170 4.18 -5.74 13.82
N LYS A 171 5.15 -6.27 13.06
CA LYS A 171 5.00 -6.48 11.62
C LYS A 171 3.90 -7.50 11.30
N GLN A 172 3.77 -8.57 12.09
CA GLN A 172 2.71 -9.57 11.92
C GLN A 172 1.33 -8.98 12.21
N GLU A 173 1.19 -8.21 13.28
CA GLU A 173 -0.07 -7.55 13.62
C GLU A 173 -0.50 -6.55 12.53
N ILE A 174 0.44 -5.73 12.04
CA ILE A 174 0.17 -4.79 10.94
C ILE A 174 -0.24 -5.53 9.66
N GLU A 175 0.33 -6.72 9.39
CA GLU A 175 -0.07 -7.52 8.23
C GLU A 175 -1.55 -7.93 8.31
N VAL A 176 -1.97 -8.47 9.46
CA VAL A 176 -3.36 -8.89 9.69
C VAL A 176 -4.33 -7.71 9.59
N ILE A 177 -3.95 -6.56 10.14
CA ILE A 177 -4.73 -5.31 10.01
C ILE A 177 -4.83 -4.91 8.54
N SER A 178 -3.73 -4.96 7.80
CA SER A 178 -3.69 -4.60 6.38
C SER A 178 -4.60 -5.51 5.54
N GLU A 179 -4.55 -6.82 5.77
CA GLU A 179 -5.44 -7.80 5.12
C GLU A 179 -6.93 -7.50 5.40
N THR A 180 -7.25 -7.13 6.64
CA THR A 180 -8.60 -6.77 7.05
C THR A 180 -9.07 -5.48 6.35
N LEU A 181 -8.20 -4.47 6.27
CA LEU A 181 -8.50 -3.21 5.59
C LEU A 181 -8.67 -3.41 4.07
N ASP A 182 -7.87 -4.29 3.45
CA ASP A 182 -8.03 -4.65 2.03
C ASP A 182 -9.38 -5.34 1.78
N ALA A 183 -9.81 -6.23 2.68
CA ALA A 183 -11.14 -6.85 2.60
C ALA A 183 -12.26 -5.80 2.75
N GLN A 184 -12.12 -4.85 3.69
CA GLN A 184 -13.07 -3.74 3.83
C GLN A 184 -13.12 -2.85 2.59
N GLN A 185 -11.97 -2.52 2.01
CA GLN A 185 -11.88 -1.77 0.76
C GLN A 185 -12.58 -2.51 -0.39
N TYR A 186 -12.39 -3.83 -0.47
CA TYR A 186 -13.05 -4.67 -1.46
C TYR A 186 -14.58 -4.60 -1.32
N VAL A 187 -15.11 -4.78 -0.11
CA VAL A 187 -16.56 -4.72 0.16
C VAL A 187 -17.13 -3.34 -0.20
N LEU A 188 -16.45 -2.25 0.17
CA LEU A 188 -16.88 -0.88 -0.16
C LEU A 188 -16.88 -0.63 -1.68
N ARG A 189 -15.86 -1.12 -2.39
CA ARG A 189 -15.83 -1.04 -3.86
C ARG A 189 -16.92 -1.88 -4.51
N GLN A 190 -17.24 -3.03 -3.95
CA GLN A 190 -18.37 -3.84 -4.42
C GLN A 190 -19.70 -3.17 -4.14
N ALA A 191 -19.88 -2.53 -2.98
CA ALA A 191 -21.06 -1.73 -2.70
C ALA A 191 -21.20 -0.63 -3.77
N GLN A 192 -20.15 0.16 -4.02
CA GLN A 192 -20.13 1.21 -5.04
C GLN A 192 -20.50 0.67 -6.44
N ARG A 193 -19.99 -0.51 -6.83
CA ARG A 193 -20.27 -1.15 -8.12
C ARG A 193 -21.67 -1.76 -8.19
N GLY A 194 -22.16 -2.37 -7.12
CA GLY A 194 -23.52 -2.92 -7.01
C GLY A 194 -24.58 -1.86 -7.22
N PHE A 195 -24.34 -0.61 -6.77
CA PHE A 195 -25.21 0.53 -7.08
C PHE A 195 -25.15 0.96 -8.56
N GLY A 196 -24.01 0.77 -9.23
CA GLY A 196 -23.91 0.94 -10.68
C GLY A 196 -24.56 -0.21 -11.48
N ALA A 197 -24.47 -1.44 -10.96
CA ALA A 197 -24.97 -2.66 -11.60
C ALA A 197 -26.49 -2.87 -11.42
N SER A 198 -27.12 -2.33 -10.36
CA SER A 198 -28.59 -2.29 -10.30
C SER A 198 -29.23 -1.44 -11.42
N ARG A 199 -28.43 -0.71 -12.21
CA ARG A 199 -28.88 -0.03 -13.44
C ARG A 199 -28.46 -0.74 -14.74
N ILE A 200 -27.64 -1.79 -14.68
CA ILE A 200 -27.23 -2.59 -15.85
C ILE A 200 -27.37 -4.06 -15.45
N GLY A 201 -28.48 -4.67 -15.89
CA GLY A 201 -28.97 -5.99 -15.52
C GLY A 201 -27.89 -6.96 -15.04
N ALA A 202 -28.10 -7.48 -13.83
CA ALA A 202 -27.32 -8.55 -13.24
C ALA A 202 -27.11 -9.67 -14.27
N ARG A 203 -25.90 -9.72 -14.83
CA ARG A 203 -25.43 -10.86 -15.62
C ARG A 203 -24.85 -11.87 -14.64
N GLU A 204 -25.56 -12.97 -14.54
CA GLU A 204 -25.33 -14.11 -13.67
C GLU A 204 -24.22 -15.00 -14.27
N ASP A 205 -23.00 -14.47 -14.33
CA ASP A 205 -21.83 -15.18 -14.81
C ASP A 205 -20.56 -14.62 -14.13
N ALA A 206 -20.54 -14.73 -12.79
CA ALA A 206 -19.30 -14.72 -12.02
C ALA A 206 -18.60 -16.09 -12.13
N GLU A 207 -18.14 -16.41 -13.34
CA GLU A 207 -17.20 -17.50 -13.57
C GLU A 207 -15.78 -16.96 -13.40
N TYR A 208 -14.97 -17.64 -12.57
CA TYR A 208 -13.57 -17.31 -12.29
C TYR A 208 -12.79 -17.14 -13.60
N ALA A 209 -12.09 -16.01 -13.77
CA ALA A 209 -11.01 -15.91 -14.74
C ALA A 209 -9.83 -15.11 -14.19
N ASP A 210 -8.73 -15.85 -14.18
CA ASP A 210 -7.33 -15.55 -13.94
C ASP A 210 -6.79 -14.30 -14.65
N ALA A 211 -5.63 -13.85 -14.16
CA ALA A 211 -4.88 -12.70 -14.60
C ALA A 211 -4.61 -12.69 -16.11
N GLY A 212 -4.93 -11.57 -16.77
CA GLY A 212 -4.61 -11.37 -18.19
C GLY A 212 -4.77 -9.91 -18.60
N PHE A 213 -3.64 -9.22 -18.73
CA PHE A 213 -3.53 -7.81 -19.06
C PHE A 213 -4.13 -7.49 -20.44
N SER A 214 -5.21 -6.69 -20.50
CA SER A 214 -5.59 -5.86 -21.66
C SER A 214 -6.63 -4.80 -21.25
N ARG A 215 -6.14 -3.70 -20.65
CA ARG A 215 -6.93 -2.48 -20.42
C ARG A 215 -7.33 -1.86 -21.77
N ARG A 216 -8.63 -1.80 -22.07
CA ARG A 216 -9.18 -0.73 -22.93
C ARG A 216 -9.72 0.39 -22.03
N PRO A 217 -9.36 1.66 -22.27
CA PRO A 217 -9.91 2.76 -21.49
C PRO A 217 -11.30 3.11 -22.04
N TYR A 218 -12.33 2.94 -21.21
CA TYR A 218 -13.59 3.63 -21.44
C TYR A 218 -13.37 5.14 -21.26
N PRO A 219 -13.90 5.99 -22.16
CA PRO A 219 -13.79 7.44 -21.99
C PRO A 219 -14.58 7.87 -20.75
N ARG A 220 -13.88 8.54 -19.83
CA ARG A 220 -14.49 9.34 -18.77
C ARG A 220 -15.29 10.47 -19.43
N THR A 221 -16.61 10.33 -19.51
CA THR A 221 -17.49 11.49 -19.64
C THR A 221 -17.51 12.21 -18.29
N GLY A 222 -17.11 13.49 -18.33
CA GLY A 222 -16.98 14.36 -17.17
C GLY A 222 -18.29 14.45 -16.38
N GLY A 223 -18.17 14.31 -15.07
CA GLY A 223 -19.27 14.39 -14.14
C GLY A 223 -19.92 15.77 -14.16
N HIS A 224 -21.10 15.84 -14.78
CA HIS A 224 -22.12 16.76 -14.34
C HIS A 224 -22.69 16.18 -13.05
N ILE A 225 -22.48 16.88 -11.94
CA ILE A 225 -23.11 16.59 -10.66
C ILE A 225 -24.62 16.82 -10.87
N LEU A 226 -25.39 15.74 -10.98
CA LEU A 226 -26.85 15.81 -10.99
C LEU A 226 -27.32 16.12 -9.56
N PRO A 227 -28.09 17.21 -9.35
CA PRO A 227 -28.54 17.60 -8.03
C PRO A 227 -29.81 16.83 -7.63
N ALA A 228 -29.82 16.41 -6.36
CA ALA A 228 -31.00 16.08 -5.57
C ALA A 228 -31.76 14.76 -5.85
N ASP A 229 -31.04 13.64 -5.94
CA ASP A 229 -31.63 12.31 -5.68
C ASP A 229 -30.81 11.61 -4.58
N SER A 230 -31.49 10.90 -3.66
CA SER A 230 -30.93 10.07 -2.57
C SER A 230 -29.61 9.35 -2.90
N ALA A 231 -29.47 8.91 -4.16
CA ALA A 231 -28.28 8.27 -4.72
C ALA A 231 -26.99 9.11 -4.67
N GLY A 232 -27.08 10.45 -4.70
CA GLY A 232 -25.92 11.35 -4.61
C GLY A 232 -25.29 11.34 -3.22
N VAL A 233 -26.11 11.42 -2.17
CA VAL A 233 -25.64 11.37 -0.77
C VAL A 233 -25.01 10.02 -0.47
N GLN A 234 -25.62 8.93 -0.93
CA GLN A 234 -25.05 7.59 -0.78
C GLN A 234 -23.68 7.43 -1.44
N SER A 235 -23.53 7.93 -2.67
CA SER A 235 -22.25 7.89 -3.37
C SER A 235 -21.16 8.67 -2.63
N LEU A 236 -21.52 9.80 -2.03
CA LEU A 236 -20.61 10.62 -1.22
C LEU A 236 -20.18 9.88 0.06
N ILE A 237 -21.13 9.29 0.79
CA ILE A 237 -20.82 8.51 2.02
C ILE A 237 -19.90 7.33 1.70
N ILE A 238 -20.18 6.57 0.65
CA ILE A 238 -19.33 5.43 0.26
C ILE A 238 -17.95 5.91 -0.21
N GLN A 239 -17.88 7.03 -0.93
CA GLN A 239 -16.62 7.62 -1.37
C GLN A 239 -15.76 8.09 -0.19
N ASP A 240 -16.37 8.73 0.81
CA ASP A 240 -15.68 9.17 2.03
C ASP A 240 -15.18 8.00 2.87
N ASN A 241 -15.99 6.95 3.02
CA ASN A 241 -15.58 5.69 3.63
C ASN A 241 -14.36 5.08 2.93
N LEU A 242 -14.42 5.01 1.60
CA LEU A 242 -13.35 4.43 0.81
C LEU A 242 -12.05 5.22 0.97
N ALA A 243 -12.14 6.55 0.95
CA ALA A 243 -11.01 7.44 1.17
C ALA A 243 -10.40 7.26 2.58
N LEU A 244 -11.26 7.10 3.61
CA LEU A 244 -10.80 6.83 4.97
C LEU A 244 -10.04 5.51 5.07
N VAL A 245 -10.58 4.42 4.50
CA VAL A 245 -9.92 3.10 4.50
C VAL A 245 -8.64 3.14 3.69
N GLU A 246 -8.63 3.79 2.52
CA GLU A 246 -7.42 3.96 1.71
C GLU A 246 -6.32 4.74 2.44
N ASN A 247 -6.69 5.74 3.23
CA ASN A 247 -5.75 6.48 4.08
C ASN A 247 -5.18 5.58 5.19
N ARG A 248 -6.02 4.76 5.84
CA ARG A 248 -5.56 3.80 6.86
C ARG A 248 -4.61 2.74 6.27
N ILE A 249 -4.96 2.16 5.12
CA ILE A 249 -4.08 1.19 4.42
C ILE A 249 -2.71 1.81 4.16
N ARG A 250 -2.67 3.06 3.70
CA ARG A 250 -1.41 3.77 3.47
C ARG A 250 -0.63 3.95 4.78
N GLY A 251 -1.28 4.41 5.84
CA GLY A 251 -0.64 4.62 7.14
C GLY A 251 -0.04 3.34 7.72
N PHE A 252 -0.77 2.22 7.68
CA PHE A 252 -0.25 0.92 8.15
C PHE A 252 0.90 0.39 7.30
N ARG A 253 0.84 0.58 5.98
CA ARG A 253 1.94 0.22 5.09
C ARG A 253 3.22 1.03 5.39
N GLU A 254 3.08 2.33 5.62
CA GLU A 254 4.20 3.20 6.00
C GLU A 254 4.80 2.77 7.36
N MET A 255 3.97 2.49 8.36
CA MET A 255 4.44 1.99 9.66
C MET A 255 5.19 0.66 9.55
N ARG A 256 4.73 -0.25 8.69
CA ARG A 256 5.41 -1.53 8.42
C ARG A 256 6.79 -1.34 7.78
N GLU A 257 6.90 -0.39 6.86
CA GLU A 257 8.17 -0.04 6.22
C GLU A 257 9.17 0.50 7.25
N ILE A 258 8.74 1.45 8.07
CA ILE A 258 9.54 2.01 9.17
C ILE A 258 9.97 0.90 10.15
N ALA A 259 9.04 0.03 10.56
CA ALA A 259 9.36 -1.09 11.46
C ALA A 259 10.39 -2.06 10.84
N SER A 260 10.35 -2.27 9.52
CA SER A 260 11.33 -3.11 8.83
C SER A 260 12.71 -2.46 8.79
N GLU A 261 12.79 -1.18 8.43
CA GLU A 261 14.06 -0.44 8.42
C GLU A 261 14.69 -0.40 9.81
N LEU A 262 13.88 -0.22 10.84
CA LEU A 262 14.31 -0.21 12.23
C LEU A 262 14.86 -1.58 12.67
N GLY A 263 14.24 -2.67 12.22
CA GLY A 263 14.71 -4.03 12.43
C GLY A 263 16.07 -4.28 11.78
N ASP A 264 16.21 -3.92 10.50
CA ASP A 264 17.46 -4.05 9.75
C ASP A 264 18.59 -3.24 10.37
N TRP A 265 18.28 -2.00 10.81
CA TRP A 265 19.23 -1.15 11.51
C TRP A 265 19.70 -1.75 12.83
N ASN A 266 18.78 -2.31 13.62
CA ASN A 266 19.11 -2.95 14.90
C ASN A 266 20.00 -4.19 14.70
N ILE A 267 19.69 -5.05 13.72
CA ILE A 267 20.53 -6.21 13.37
C ILE A 267 21.93 -5.75 12.96
N GLN A 268 22.02 -4.77 12.06
CA GLN A 268 23.30 -4.23 11.61
C GLN A 268 24.13 -3.68 12.78
N LYS A 269 23.47 -3.05 13.76
CA LYS A 269 24.15 -2.49 14.93
C LYS A 269 24.68 -3.57 15.87
N ILE A 270 23.90 -4.64 16.06
CA ILE A 270 24.31 -5.82 16.83
C ILE A 270 25.50 -6.50 16.16
N ASP A 271 25.43 -6.76 14.85
CA ASP A 271 26.48 -7.43 14.09
C ASP A 271 27.78 -6.61 14.10
N SER A 272 27.70 -5.30 13.87
CA SER A 272 28.89 -4.44 13.94
C SER A 272 29.55 -4.44 15.33
N ASN A 273 28.77 -4.54 16.40
CA ASN A 273 29.34 -4.63 17.75
C ASN A 273 29.92 -6.01 18.03
N LYS A 274 29.29 -7.08 17.51
CA LYS A 274 29.82 -8.44 17.56
C LYS A 274 31.17 -8.52 16.85
N ASP A 275 31.30 -7.96 15.64
CA ASP A 275 32.57 -7.92 14.89
C ASP A 275 33.68 -7.25 15.71
N ARG A 276 33.36 -6.16 16.42
CA ARG A 276 34.30 -5.46 17.29
C ARG A 276 34.71 -6.31 18.50
N GLN A 277 33.78 -7.05 19.08
CA GLN A 277 34.08 -7.98 20.18
C GLN A 277 34.94 -9.15 19.70
N GLU A 278 34.65 -9.72 18.54
CA GLU A 278 35.47 -10.75 17.92
C GLU A 278 36.90 -10.24 17.66
N ALA A 279 37.05 -9.05 17.09
CA ALA A 279 38.36 -8.40 16.90
C ALA A 279 39.13 -8.21 18.22
N ALA A 280 38.44 -7.84 19.30
CA ALA A 280 39.06 -7.70 20.62
C ALA A 280 39.51 -9.04 21.20
N ILE A 281 38.72 -10.11 21.03
CA ILE A 281 39.08 -11.47 21.43
C ILE A 281 40.28 -11.96 20.64
N TYR A 282 40.33 -11.71 19.32
CA TYR A 282 41.50 -12.03 18.49
C TYR A 282 42.76 -11.29 18.98
N ALA A 283 42.67 -9.99 19.28
CA ALA A 283 43.81 -9.25 19.82
C ALA A 283 44.27 -9.81 21.18
N PHE A 284 43.34 -10.08 22.09
CA PHE A 284 43.62 -10.62 23.42
C PHE A 284 44.26 -12.01 23.37
N THR A 285 43.80 -12.88 22.48
CA THR A 285 44.37 -14.22 22.28
C THR A 285 45.78 -14.16 21.70
N ILE A 286 46.06 -13.28 20.72
CA ILE A 286 47.41 -13.06 20.19
C ILE A 286 48.36 -12.59 21.30
N VAL A 287 47.94 -11.59 22.09
CA VAL A 287 48.71 -11.09 23.24
C VAL A 287 48.99 -12.23 24.23
N THR A 288 47.99 -13.04 24.56
CA THR A 288 48.15 -14.15 25.53
C THR A 288 49.10 -15.21 25.01
N ILE A 289 48.96 -15.65 23.75
CA ILE A 289 49.81 -16.69 23.16
C ILE A 289 51.29 -16.28 23.11
N ILE A 290 51.57 -14.98 22.95
CA ILE A 290 52.95 -14.45 22.92
C ILE A 290 53.47 -14.17 24.33
N PHE A 291 52.72 -13.43 25.15
CA PHE A 291 53.22 -12.91 26.42
C PHE A 291 53.15 -13.91 27.57
N LEU A 292 52.24 -14.90 27.55
CA LEU A 292 52.14 -15.87 28.64
C LEU A 292 53.37 -16.78 28.71
N PRO A 293 53.88 -17.37 27.61
CA PRO A 293 55.12 -18.16 27.66
C PRO A 293 56.34 -17.27 27.97
N LEU A 294 56.45 -16.08 27.37
CA LEU A 294 57.53 -15.12 27.67
C LEU A 294 57.54 -14.73 29.15
N GLY A 295 56.37 -14.40 29.70
CA GLY A 295 56.20 -14.04 31.09
C GLY A 295 56.52 -15.18 32.05
N THR A 296 56.20 -16.42 31.67
CA THR A 296 56.56 -17.62 32.46
C THR A 296 58.07 -17.79 32.55
N VAL A 297 58.79 -17.64 31.44
CA VAL A 297 60.26 -17.72 31.43
C VAL A 297 60.88 -16.56 32.20
N ALA A 298 60.35 -15.35 32.04
CA ALA A 298 60.78 -14.19 32.83
C ALA A 298 60.53 -14.38 34.33
N GLY A 299 59.40 -14.99 34.72
CA GLY A 299 59.07 -15.30 36.10
C GLY A 299 59.99 -16.36 36.72
N ILE A 300 60.26 -17.44 35.98
CA ILE A 300 61.21 -18.47 36.40
C ILE A 300 62.62 -17.89 36.56
N MET A 301 63.09 -17.12 35.57
CA MET A 301 64.41 -16.46 35.61
C MET A 301 64.48 -15.29 36.59
N GLY A 302 63.34 -14.76 37.03
CA GLY A 302 63.26 -13.72 38.07
C GLY A 302 63.20 -14.29 39.48
N MET A 303 63.12 -15.62 39.64
CA MET A 303 63.01 -16.28 40.92
C MET A 303 64.36 -16.32 41.65
N ASN A 304 64.37 -16.05 42.96
CA ASN A 304 65.58 -15.99 43.79
C ASN A 304 66.10 -17.39 44.17
N THR A 305 66.50 -18.16 43.16
CA THR A 305 67.18 -19.44 43.32
C THR A 305 68.68 -19.26 43.06
N SER A 306 69.54 -19.94 43.83
CA SER A 306 71.00 -19.80 43.74
C SER A 306 71.56 -20.08 42.35
N ASP A 307 70.93 -20.97 41.59
CA ASP A 307 71.32 -21.38 40.24
C ASP A 307 71.11 -20.27 39.18
N ILE A 308 70.17 -19.36 39.44
CA ILE A 308 69.80 -18.26 38.53
C ILE A 308 70.51 -16.97 38.95
N ARG A 309 70.72 -16.76 40.26
CA ARG A 309 71.37 -15.56 40.80
C ARG A 309 72.87 -15.52 40.51
N ASP A 310 73.54 -16.66 40.58
CA ASP A 310 74.99 -16.77 40.42
C ASP A 310 75.37 -17.25 38.99
N MET A 311 74.48 -17.01 38.02
CA MET A 311 74.63 -17.47 36.64
C MET A 311 75.72 -16.66 35.88
N PRO A 312 76.71 -17.32 35.25
CA PRO A 312 77.80 -16.63 34.52
C PRO A 312 77.38 -16.07 33.15
N PHE A 313 76.12 -16.25 32.75
CA PHE A 313 75.60 -15.89 31.44
C PHE A 313 74.75 -14.62 31.52
N GLY A 314 74.81 -13.79 30.48
CA GLY A 314 74.06 -12.53 30.42
C GLY A 314 72.57 -12.70 30.08
N GLN A 315 71.89 -11.56 29.90
CA GLN A 315 70.46 -11.47 29.53
C GLN A 315 70.07 -12.23 28.25
N TRP A 316 71.04 -12.68 27.46
CA TRP A 316 70.81 -13.46 26.24
C TRP A 316 70.20 -14.84 26.51
N VAL A 317 70.45 -15.46 27.68
CA VAL A 317 69.86 -16.77 28.03
C VAL A 317 68.33 -16.71 28.10
N TYR A 318 67.78 -15.56 28.53
CA TYR A 318 66.34 -15.33 28.47
C TYR A 318 65.83 -15.45 27.02
N TRP A 319 66.45 -14.76 26.06
CA TRP A 319 66.04 -14.84 24.66
C TRP A 319 66.24 -16.23 24.06
N ALA A 320 67.34 -16.91 24.44
CA ALA A 320 67.65 -18.26 23.97
C ALA A 320 66.68 -19.33 24.48
N THR A 321 65.99 -19.08 25.59
CA THR A 321 65.01 -20.02 26.18
C THR A 321 63.56 -19.62 25.89
N ALA A 322 63.27 -18.32 25.92
CA ALA A 322 61.92 -17.80 25.75
C ALA A 322 61.44 -17.86 24.29
N LEU A 323 62.29 -17.57 23.30
CA LEU A 323 61.90 -17.64 21.88
C LEU A 323 61.58 -19.06 21.40
N PRO A 324 62.39 -20.11 21.71
CA PRO A 324 62.03 -21.46 21.32
C PRO A 324 60.75 -21.95 22.01
N LEU A 325 60.54 -21.57 23.28
CA LEU A 325 59.33 -21.91 24.01
C LEU A 325 58.09 -21.27 23.39
N THR A 326 58.13 -19.97 23.03
CA THR A 326 57.00 -19.32 22.37
C THR A 326 56.71 -19.91 21.00
N ILE A 327 57.74 -20.22 20.21
CA ILE A 327 57.59 -20.89 18.92
C ILE A 327 56.95 -22.27 19.09
N LEU A 328 57.36 -23.03 20.10
CA LEU A 328 56.78 -24.34 20.42
C LEU A 328 55.30 -24.21 20.81
N VAL A 329 54.96 -23.26 21.68
CA VAL A 329 53.57 -23.00 22.08
C VAL A 329 52.71 -22.59 20.88
N ILE A 330 53.20 -21.68 20.03
CA ILE A 330 52.51 -21.29 18.79
C ILE A 330 52.31 -22.51 17.87
N ALA A 331 53.34 -23.33 17.66
CA ALA A 331 53.25 -24.52 16.83
C ALA A 331 52.25 -25.54 17.38
N LEU A 332 52.20 -25.72 18.70
CA LEU A 332 51.26 -26.61 19.36
C LEU A 332 49.82 -26.07 19.24
N CYS A 333 49.60 -24.77 19.42
CA CYS A 333 48.31 -24.12 19.20
C CYS A 333 47.83 -24.27 17.74
N LEU A 334 48.72 -24.06 16.76
CA LEU A 334 48.41 -24.21 15.33
C LEU A 334 48.16 -25.67 14.94
N ALA A 335 48.88 -26.62 15.55
CA ALA A 335 48.66 -28.05 15.33
C ALA A 335 47.29 -28.48 15.88
N TRP A 336 46.92 -27.98 17.07
CA TRP A 336 45.62 -28.27 17.67
C TRP A 336 44.45 -27.61 16.93
N ALA A 337 44.66 -26.42 16.37
CA ALA A 337 43.67 -25.72 15.54
C ALA A 337 43.47 -26.35 14.15
N GLY A 338 44.32 -27.29 13.72
CA GLY A 338 44.21 -27.92 12.39
C GLY A 338 44.61 -27.04 11.20
N GLU A 339 45.06 -25.80 11.44
CA GLU A 339 45.40 -24.81 10.40
C GLU A 339 46.91 -24.73 10.08
N LEU A 340 47.71 -25.69 10.55
CA LEU A 340 49.18 -25.66 10.42
C LEU A 340 49.64 -25.51 8.94
N ASN A 341 48.92 -26.11 8.00
CA ASN A 341 49.26 -26.02 6.57
C ASN A 341 48.90 -24.65 5.98
N ASN A 342 47.74 -24.09 6.34
CA ASN A 342 47.31 -22.75 5.91
C ASN A 342 48.23 -21.65 6.47
N PHE A 343 48.65 -21.77 7.73
CA PHE A 343 49.60 -20.83 8.33
C PHE A 343 50.97 -20.90 7.64
N ARG A 344 51.47 -22.10 7.33
CA ARG A 344 52.75 -22.30 6.63
C ARG A 344 52.72 -21.69 5.23
N GLU A 345 51.63 -21.88 4.49
CA GLU A 345 51.43 -21.28 3.17
C GLU A 345 51.32 -19.75 3.26
N GLY A 346 50.56 -19.22 4.22
CA GLY A 346 50.44 -17.78 4.48
C GLY A 346 51.77 -17.14 4.85
N PHE A 347 52.54 -17.75 5.76
CA PHE A 347 53.86 -17.28 6.19
C PHE A 347 54.88 -17.35 5.05
N ALA A 348 54.89 -18.44 4.27
CA ALA A 348 55.74 -18.56 3.08
C ALA A 348 55.41 -17.49 2.03
N ASN A 349 54.13 -17.18 1.83
CA ASN A 349 53.69 -16.12 0.93
C ASN A 349 54.02 -14.71 1.45
N LEU A 350 53.97 -14.50 2.77
CA LEU A 350 54.37 -13.26 3.42
C LEU A 350 55.88 -13.02 3.27
N TRP A 351 56.69 -14.07 3.45
CA TRP A 351 58.14 -13.99 3.37
C TRP A 351 58.68 -13.96 1.92
N ARG A 352 57.92 -14.50 0.96
CA ARG A 352 58.21 -14.39 -0.49
C ARG A 352 57.78 -13.04 -1.10
N ARG A 353 56.99 -12.22 -0.40
CA ARG A 353 56.57 -10.90 -0.90
C ARG A 353 57.59 -9.81 -0.55
N ASN A 354 58.25 -9.29 -1.60
CA ASN A 354 59.08 -8.09 -1.58
C ASN A 354 58.25 -6.88 -1.07
N PRO A 355 58.79 -5.93 -0.27
CA PRO A 355 58.01 -4.87 0.36
C PRO A 355 57.77 -3.70 -0.62
N ARG A 356 56.95 -3.94 -1.65
CA ARG A 356 56.40 -2.87 -2.48
C ARG A 356 54.89 -3.06 -2.57
N GLY A 357 54.17 -2.19 -1.88
CA GLY A 357 52.72 -2.08 -1.99
C GLY A 357 51.96 -2.69 -0.82
N TYR A 358 52.18 -2.16 0.40
CA TYR A 358 51.06 -2.02 1.31
C TYR A 358 50.20 -0.87 0.78
N SER A 359 49.30 -1.17 -0.16
CA SER A 359 48.08 -0.39 -0.24
C SER A 359 47.36 -0.62 1.09
N MET A 360 47.32 0.42 1.93
CA MET A 360 46.34 0.47 2.98
C MET A 360 44.98 0.23 2.32
N ILE A 361 44.32 -0.89 2.66
CA ILE A 361 42.87 -1.01 2.53
C ILE A 361 42.28 -0.10 3.61
N ARG A 362 42.43 1.21 3.39
CA ARG A 362 41.86 2.29 4.16
C ARG A 362 41.32 3.32 3.18
N GLU A 363 40.44 2.88 2.30
CA GLU A 363 39.56 3.76 1.51
C GLU A 363 38.43 2.90 0.93
N GLY A 364 37.35 2.80 1.69
CA GLY A 364 36.14 2.06 1.30
C GLY A 364 34.93 2.36 2.20
N TYR A 365 35.17 2.81 3.44
CA TYR A 365 34.09 3.07 4.41
C TYR A 365 33.90 4.53 4.82
N GLU A 366 34.75 5.47 4.37
CA GLU A 366 34.53 6.91 4.65
C GLU A 366 33.81 7.66 3.51
N GLY A 367 33.74 7.11 2.29
CA GLY A 367 33.05 7.72 1.14
C GLY A 367 31.52 7.60 1.19
N VAL A 368 30.99 6.53 1.79
CA VAL A 368 29.54 6.30 1.93
C VAL A 368 28.97 7.01 3.16
N ALA A 369 29.76 7.13 4.23
CA ALA A 369 29.36 7.86 5.44
C ALA A 369 29.29 9.39 5.22
N ARG A 370 30.14 9.96 4.37
CA ARG A 370 30.06 11.40 4.03
C ARG A 370 28.91 11.74 3.07
N ARG A 371 28.51 10.83 2.17
CA ARG A 371 27.31 11.05 1.32
C ARG A 371 25.99 10.90 2.09
N LYS A 372 25.91 10.05 3.13
CA LYS A 372 24.71 9.95 3.97
C LYS A 372 24.59 11.05 5.04
N ARG A 373 25.68 11.72 5.42
CA ARG A 373 25.65 12.82 6.42
C ARG A 373 25.02 14.12 5.93
N TYR A 374 24.97 14.34 4.62
CA TYR A 374 24.22 15.47 4.04
C TYR A 374 22.73 15.13 3.84
N GLY A 375 22.36 13.84 3.72
CA GLY A 375 20.95 13.43 3.62
C GLY A 375 20.17 13.53 4.93
N TYR A 376 20.81 13.30 6.07
CA TYR A 376 20.11 13.33 7.38
C TYR A 376 19.85 14.76 7.89
N ARG A 377 20.71 15.72 7.53
CA ARG A 377 20.53 17.13 7.95
C ARG A 377 19.47 17.87 7.13
N ASP A 378 19.27 17.47 5.88
CA ASP A 378 18.20 18.01 5.02
C ASP A 378 16.83 17.38 5.28
N MET A 379 16.78 16.16 5.86
CA MET A 379 15.51 15.57 6.32
C MET A 379 14.98 16.28 7.57
N ALA A 380 15.79 16.50 8.61
CA ALA A 380 15.35 17.20 9.82
C ALA A 380 14.87 18.65 9.58
N VAL A 381 15.44 19.35 8.58
CA VAL A 381 15.03 20.71 8.21
C VAL A 381 13.77 20.73 7.34
N ASN A 382 13.53 19.70 6.52
CA ASN A 382 12.30 19.56 5.75
C ASN A 382 11.13 18.96 6.55
N GLU A 383 11.41 18.19 7.59
CA GLU A 383 10.43 17.56 8.49
C GLU A 383 9.79 18.60 9.42
N ALA A 384 10.57 19.59 9.88
CA ALA A 384 10.03 20.79 10.55
C ALA A 384 9.18 21.69 9.64
N ARG A 385 9.28 21.54 8.31
CA ARG A 385 8.48 22.28 7.32
C ARG A 385 7.27 21.49 6.81
N ARG A 386 7.28 20.15 6.96
CA ARG A 386 6.19 19.23 6.55
C ARG A 386 5.20 18.90 7.65
N SER A 387 5.53 19.16 8.91
CA SER A 387 4.60 19.06 10.05
C SER A 387 3.34 19.92 9.89
N ASN A 388 3.37 20.94 9.03
CA ASN A 388 2.22 21.81 8.74
C ASN A 388 1.31 21.32 7.59
N VAL A 389 1.47 20.11 7.07
CA VAL A 389 0.64 19.63 5.92
C VAL A 389 -0.10 18.30 6.20
N LEU A 390 -0.06 17.78 7.42
CA LEU A 390 -0.77 16.54 7.76
C LEU A 390 -2.20 16.73 8.30
N TYR A 391 -2.69 17.97 8.41
CA TYR A 391 -4.12 18.28 8.50
C TYR A 391 -4.38 19.66 7.85
N GLY A 392 -4.94 19.64 6.64
CA GLY A 392 -5.54 20.83 6.03
C GLY A 392 -7.01 20.95 6.44
N GLY A 393 -7.32 21.94 7.27
CA GLY A 393 -8.62 22.61 7.32
C GLY A 393 -9.78 21.91 8.04
N LYS A 394 -9.87 22.06 9.36
CA LYS A 394 -11.16 22.39 9.98
C LYS A 394 -11.30 23.91 9.94
N GLU A 395 -11.89 24.46 8.88
CA GLU A 395 -12.50 25.77 8.97
C GLU A 395 -13.98 25.59 9.27
N SER A 396 -14.34 26.07 10.46
CA SER A 396 -15.69 26.22 10.96
C SER A 396 -16.52 27.10 10.02
N TYR A 397 -17.74 26.66 9.73
CA TYR A 397 -18.82 27.59 9.41
C TYR A 397 -19.93 27.43 10.44
N VAL A 398 -20.22 28.58 11.06
CA VAL A 398 -21.51 28.95 11.66
C VAL A 398 -22.60 28.79 10.62
#